data_AF-A0A6H1ZTI7-F1
#
_entry.id   AF-A0A6H1ZTI7-F1
#
_cell.length_a   1.000
_cell.length_b   1.000
_cell.length_c   1.000
_cell.angle_alpha   90.00
_cell.angle_beta   90.00
_cell.angle_gamma   90.00
#
_symmetry.space_group_name_H-M   'P 1'
#
loop_
_entity.id
_entity.type
_entity.pdbx_description
1 polymer ?
#
loop_
_entity_poly.entity_id
_entity_poly.type
_entity_poly.pdbx_seq_one_letter_code
_entity_poly.pdbx_strand_id
1 'polypeptide(L)'
;MKKEFIKKDSIGTWWEFDSCIVCISKDLGKWHLSISHLSRYPTYDEIKSARYEFIEDSVTMAMFFPPKAEFVNLSKNCFHLYEL
;
A
#
# COMPACT_ATOMS: atom_id res chain seq x y z
N MET A 1 -10.68 3.91 11.56
CA MET A 1 -9.77 4.24 12.71
C MET A 1 -8.38 3.74 12.36
N LYS A 2 -7.34 4.53 12.60
CA LYS A 2 -5.96 4.22 12.21
C LYS A 2 -5.15 3.72 13.41
N LYS A 3 -4.49 2.57 13.27
CA LYS A 3 -3.66 1.98 14.33
C LYS A 3 -2.37 1.41 13.75
N GLU A 4 -1.25 1.90 14.24
CA GLU A 4 0.07 1.38 13.87
C GLU A 4 0.38 0.07 14.62
N PHE A 5 1.06 -0.85 13.93
CA PHE A 5 1.65 -2.04 14.51
C PHE A 5 2.98 -2.38 13.83
N ILE A 6 3.86 -3.09 14.54
CA ILE A 6 5.13 -3.54 13.97
C ILE A 6 5.03 -5.03 13.69
N LYS A 7 5.26 -5.44 12.44
CA LYS A 7 5.56 -6.84 12.11
C LYS A 7 7.06 -7.08 12.34
N LYS A 8 7.39 -8.20 12.96
CA LYS A 8 8.78 -8.61 13.13
C LYS A 8 9.39 -8.84 11.73
N ASP A 9 10.60 -8.31 11.50
CA ASP A 9 11.37 -8.44 10.26
C ASP A 9 10.70 -7.86 9.00
N SER A 10 9.78 -6.89 9.16
CA SER A 10 9.08 -6.28 8.03
C SER A 10 9.75 -5.02 7.49
N ILE A 11 9.78 -4.90 6.16
CA ILE A 11 10.09 -3.64 5.47
C ILE A 11 8.87 -2.71 5.61
N GLY A 12 9.13 -1.44 5.94
CA GLY A 12 8.10 -0.39 6.06
C GLY A 12 7.34 -0.35 7.39
N THR A 13 6.44 0.63 7.51
CA THR A 13 5.57 0.85 8.67
C THR A 13 4.17 0.33 8.37
N TRP A 14 3.61 -0.50 9.26
CA TRP A 14 2.39 -1.28 9.01
C TRP A 14 1.20 -0.84 9.87
N TRP A 15 0.08 -0.47 9.25
CA TRP A 15 -1.08 0.06 9.96
C TRP A 15 -2.34 -0.74 9.63
N GLU A 16 -3.22 -0.88 10.63
CA GLU A 16 -4.63 -1.18 10.42
C GLU A 16 -5.32 0.15 10.10
N PHE A 17 -5.96 0.22 8.94
CA PHE A 17 -6.67 1.41 8.48
C PHE A 17 -8.04 1.00 7.97
N ASP A 18 -9.05 1.38 8.76
CA ASP A 18 -10.42 0.92 8.61
C ASP A 18 -10.50 -0.61 8.62
N SER A 19 -10.78 -1.25 7.48
CA SER A 19 -10.78 -2.71 7.37
C SER A 19 -9.58 -3.28 6.63
N CYS A 20 -8.64 -2.43 6.22
CA CYS A 20 -7.46 -2.80 5.45
C CYS A 20 -6.19 -2.84 6.29
N ILE A 21 -5.21 -3.60 5.80
CA ILE A 21 -3.82 -3.56 6.26
C ILE A 21 -3.04 -2.74 5.24
N VAL A 22 -2.42 -1.67 5.70
CA VAL A 22 -1.60 -0.76 4.88
C VAL A 22 -0.15 -0.88 5.33
N CYS A 23 0.79 -0.87 4.39
CA CYS A 23 2.21 -0.72 4.68
C CYS A 23 2.80 0.40 3.82
N ILE A 24 3.55 1.29 4.47
CA ILE A 24 4.26 2.40 3.84
C ILE A 24 5.76 2.16 3.93
N SER A 25 6.43 2.24 2.79
CA SER A 25 7.90 2.23 2.71
C SER A 25 8.40 3.31 1.75
N LYS A 26 9.72 3.48 1.74
CA LYS A 26 10.41 4.19 0.66
C LYS A 26 11.30 3.21 -0.08
N ASP A 27 10.97 2.95 -1.33
CA ASP A 27 11.68 2.04 -2.22
C ASP A 27 12.52 2.88 -3.17
N LEU A 28 13.85 2.72 -3.14
CA LEU A 28 14.79 3.55 -3.91
C LEU A 28 14.58 5.07 -3.70
N GLY A 29 14.17 5.47 -2.50
CA GLY A 29 13.92 6.87 -2.14
C GLY A 29 12.53 7.41 -2.52
N LYS A 30 11.72 6.64 -3.24
CA LYS A 30 10.35 7.00 -3.64
C LYS A 30 9.30 6.34 -2.75
N TRP A 31 8.14 6.95 -2.59
CA TRP A 31 7.05 6.38 -1.80
C TRP A 31 6.50 5.10 -2.41
N HIS A 32 6.29 4.11 -1.54
CA HIS A 32 5.56 2.89 -1.83
C HIS A 32 4.48 2.68 -0.77
N LEU A 33 3.25 2.49 -1.24
CA LEU A 33 2.10 2.13 -0.41
C LEU A 33 1.60 0.78 -0.88
N SER A 34 1.55 -0.18 0.02
CA SER A 34 0.81 -1.42 -0.19
C SER A 34 -0.44 -1.45 0.68
N ILE A 35 -1.54 -1.92 0.12
CA ILE A 35 -2.82 -2.01 0.82
C ILE A 35 -3.47 -3.35 0.50
N SER A 36 -3.98 -4.03 1.53
CA SER A 36 -4.60 -5.34 1.40
C SER A 36 -5.77 -5.53 2.35
N HIS A 37 -6.65 -6.48 2.02
CA HIS A 37 -7.75 -6.90 2.90
C HIS A 37 -7.80 -8.43 2.99
N LEU A 38 -8.24 -8.96 4.13
CA LEU A 38 -8.13 -10.39 4.43
C LEU A 38 -8.96 -11.29 3.49
N SER A 39 -10.16 -10.86 3.11
CA SER A 39 -11.11 -11.71 2.34
C SER A 39 -11.49 -11.21 0.94
N ARG A 40 -11.07 -10.01 0.55
CA ARG A 40 -11.43 -9.35 -0.72
C ARG A 40 -10.34 -8.36 -1.12
N TYR A 41 -10.40 -7.82 -2.33
CA TYR A 41 -9.61 -6.66 -2.68
C TYR A 41 -10.06 -5.39 -1.93
N PRO A 42 -9.13 -4.49 -1.55
CA PRO A 42 -9.44 -3.13 -1.17
C PRO A 42 -10.33 -2.44 -2.21
N THR A 43 -11.33 -1.67 -1.77
CA THR A 43 -12.15 -0.87 -2.68
C THR A 43 -11.36 0.33 -3.20
N TYR A 44 -11.83 0.94 -4.28
CA TYR A 44 -11.23 2.18 -4.77
C TYR A 44 -11.20 3.27 -3.68
N ASP A 45 -12.30 3.44 -2.93
CA ASP A 45 -12.39 4.46 -1.89
C ASP A 45 -11.45 4.19 -0.72
N GLU A 46 -11.23 2.93 -0.34
CA GLU A 46 -10.23 2.57 0.66
C GLU A 46 -8.80 2.86 0.19
N ILE A 47 -8.48 2.51 -1.06
CA ILE A 47 -7.17 2.81 -1.66
C ILE A 47 -6.94 4.31 -1.71
N LYS A 48 -7.94 5.06 -2.20
CA LYS A 48 -7.90 6.52 -2.29
C LYS A 48 -7.70 7.14 -0.91
N SER A 49 -8.49 6.72 0.09
CA SER A 49 -8.40 7.24 1.45
C SER A 49 -7.02 6.94 2.07
N ALA A 50 -6.50 5.72 1.89
CA ALA A 50 -5.17 5.36 2.37
C ALA A 50 -4.06 6.18 1.68
N ARG A 51 -4.17 6.48 0.38
CA ARG A 51 -3.21 7.41 -0.27
C ARG A 51 -3.21 8.73 0.51
N TYR A 52 -4.36 9.40 0.60
CA TYR A 52 -4.42 10.77 1.15
C TYR A 52 -4.10 10.85 2.64
N GLU A 53 -4.31 9.77 3.40
CA GLU A 53 -4.01 9.73 4.83
C GLU A 53 -2.52 9.51 5.13
N PHE A 54 -1.81 8.76 4.29
CA PHE A 54 -0.46 8.28 4.62
C PHE A 54 0.64 8.95 3.83
N ILE A 55 0.34 9.46 2.65
CA ILE A 55 1.33 10.01 1.72
C ILE A 55 1.07 11.50 1.56
N GLU A 56 2.15 12.28 1.46
CA GLU A 56 2.09 13.73 1.24
C GLU A 56 1.24 14.09 0.02
N ASP A 57 0.41 15.13 0.14
CA ASP A 57 -0.57 15.49 -0.88
C ASP A 57 0.08 15.91 -2.22
N SER A 58 1.31 16.43 -2.16
CA SER A 58 2.13 16.82 -3.33
C SER A 58 2.60 15.64 -4.19
N VAL A 59 2.57 14.41 -3.66
CA VAL A 59 3.13 13.22 -4.34
C VAL A 59 2.10 12.58 -5.24
N THR A 60 2.36 12.50 -6.55
CA THR A 60 1.50 11.73 -7.45
C THR A 60 1.83 10.25 -7.34
N MET A 61 0.81 9.41 -7.10
CA MET A 61 0.97 7.95 -7.03
C MET A 61 0.19 7.25 -8.13
N ALA A 62 0.73 6.13 -8.61
CA ALA A 62 0.07 5.27 -9.58
C ALA A 62 0.12 3.80 -9.16
N MET A 63 -0.88 3.03 -9.59
CA MET A 63 -0.85 1.58 -9.58
C MET A 63 -0.27 1.11 -10.91
N PHE A 64 0.85 0.40 -10.87
CA PHE A 64 1.53 -0.08 -12.06
C PHE A 64 1.16 -1.54 -12.37
N PHE A 65 1.08 -1.83 -13.67
CA PHE A 65 0.99 -3.18 -14.20
C PHE A 65 2.20 -3.41 -15.10
N PRO A 66 3.38 -3.71 -14.52
CA PRO A 66 4.58 -4.01 -15.31
C PRO A 66 4.37 -5.21 -16.23
N PRO A 67 5.29 -5.46 -17.17
CA PRO A 67 5.29 -6.70 -17.96
C PRO A 67 5.06 -7.92 -17.08
N LYS A 68 4.28 -8.89 -17.56
CA LYS A 68 3.86 -10.06 -16.76
C LYS A 68 5.02 -10.79 -16.08
N ALA A 69 6.18 -10.86 -16.73
CA ALA A 69 7.38 -11.52 -16.18
C ALA A 69 7.98 -10.79 -14.97
N GLU A 70 7.68 -9.50 -14.82
CA GLU A 70 8.15 -8.62 -13.74
C GLU A 70 7.05 -8.38 -12.68
N PHE A 71 5.81 -8.79 -12.94
CA PHE A 71 4.70 -8.62 -12.01
C PHE A 71 4.82 -9.58 -10.82
N VAL A 72 5.24 -9.06 -9.68
CA VAL A 72 5.33 -9.80 -8.42
C VAL A 72 4.29 -9.26 -7.43
N ASN A 73 3.34 -10.10 -7.05
CA ASN A 73 2.39 -9.83 -5.97
C ASN A 73 2.14 -11.09 -5.16
N LEU A 74 2.82 -11.20 -4.02
CA LEU A 74 2.79 -12.40 -3.17
C LEU A 74 1.55 -12.44 -2.26
N SER A 75 0.87 -11.31 -2.07
CA SER A 75 -0.30 -11.22 -1.19
C SER A 75 -1.58 -11.20 -2.02
N LYS A 76 -2.44 -12.20 -1.79
CA LYS A 76 -3.62 -12.51 -2.63
C LYS A 76 -4.51 -11.30 -2.94
N ASN A 77 -4.70 -10.42 -1.97
CA ASN A 77 -5.62 -9.29 -2.04
C ASN A 77 -4.92 -7.94 -1.89
N CYS A 78 -3.69 -7.81 -2.40
CA CYS A 78 -2.87 -6.63 -2.22
C CYS A 78 -2.79 -5.79 -3.49
N PHE A 79 -2.87 -4.47 -3.33
CA PHE A 79 -2.51 -3.50 -4.34
C PHE A 79 -1.28 -2.72 -3.91
N HIS A 80 -0.50 -2.29 -4.89
CA HIS A 80 0.69 -1.50 -4.70
C HIS A 80 0.57 -0.19 -5.48
N LEU A 81 0.77 0.92 -4.78
CA LEU A 81 0.85 2.25 -5.33
C LEU A 81 2.29 2.74 -5.17
N TYR A 82 2.84 3.33 -6.22
CA TYR A 82 4.19 3.87 -6.24
C TYR A 82 4.16 5.33 -6.65
N GLU A 83 5.05 6.13 -6.07
CA GLU A 83 5.31 7.48 -6.53
C GLU A 83 5.85 7.48 -7.96
N LEU A 84 5.34 8.41 -8.77
CA LEU A 84 5.77 8.60 -10.17
C LEU A 84 7.20 9.13 -10.28
#